data_AF-A0A2H5B753-F1
#
_entry.id   AF-A0A2H5B753-F1
#
_cell.length_a   1.000
_cell.length_b   1.000
_cell.length_c   1.000
_cell.angle_alpha   90.00
_cell.angle_beta   90.00
_cell.angle_gamma   90.00
#
_symmetry.space_group_name_H-M   'P 1'
#
loop_
_entity.id
_entity.type
_entity.pdbx_description
1 polymer ?
#
loop_
_entity_poly.entity_id
_entity_poly.type
_entity_poly.pdbx_seq_one_letter_code
_entity_poly.pdbx_strand_id
1 'polypeptide(L)'
;MRLTKNMRRVAAVAFAAAALVGAAATSASATEGTWTISSGSSCVALEKIQLQGGHDYIAVDPIANAGGCSFGVWNVNAGSWAYGPTSSGAQSPWIYDGPGQLLQACVFGPNGGSCGPAN
;
A
#
# COMPACT_ATOMS: atom_id res chain seq x y z
N MET A 1 -0.60 -75.02 -4.13
CA MET A 1 -0.27 -73.60 -3.86
C MET A 1 -1.18 -73.10 -2.74
N ARG A 2 -0.68 -72.92 -1.52
CA ARG A 2 -1.44 -72.37 -0.38
C ARG A 2 -0.95 -70.95 -0.11
N LEU A 3 -1.75 -69.97 -0.52
CA LEU A 3 -1.49 -68.55 -0.25
C LEU A 3 -1.78 -68.26 1.23
N THR A 4 -0.74 -67.97 1.99
CA THR A 4 -0.82 -67.69 3.42
C THR A 4 -1.47 -66.32 3.67
N LYS A 5 -2.66 -66.36 4.29
CA LYS A 5 -3.32 -65.27 5.01
C LYS A 5 -2.30 -64.60 5.94
N ASN A 6 -1.65 -63.49 5.55
CA ASN A 6 -0.98 -62.60 6.51
C ASN A 6 -0.75 -61.15 6.01
N MET A 7 -1.11 -60.79 4.77
CA MET A 7 -0.89 -59.43 4.24
C MET A 7 -2.07 -58.45 4.45
N ARG A 8 -2.77 -58.49 5.59
CA ARG A 8 -3.95 -57.62 5.84
C ARG A 8 -3.81 -56.64 7.01
N ARG A 9 -2.58 -56.32 7.45
CA ARG A 9 -2.40 -55.41 8.60
C ARG A 9 -1.35 -54.30 8.39
N VAL A 10 -1.17 -53.82 7.17
CA VAL A 10 -0.39 -52.59 6.91
C VAL A 10 -1.07 -51.80 5.79
N ALA A 11 -2.28 -51.31 6.03
CA ALA A 11 -2.98 -50.44 5.08
C ALA A 11 -3.99 -49.53 5.78
N ALA A 12 -3.64 -49.02 6.97
CA ALA A 12 -4.58 -48.25 7.78
C ALA A 12 -3.91 -47.10 8.54
N VAL A 13 -2.91 -46.41 7.98
CA VAL A 13 -2.47 -45.09 8.50
C VAL A 13 -1.81 -44.29 7.37
N ALA A 14 -2.57 -43.80 6.38
CA ALA A 14 -2.01 -42.84 5.41
C ALA A 14 -3.08 -41.98 4.71
N PHE A 15 -4.23 -41.75 5.35
CA PHE A 15 -5.25 -40.83 4.85
C PHE A 15 -5.79 -40.00 6.01
N ALA A 16 -4.96 -39.07 6.50
CA ALA A 16 -5.40 -38.02 7.41
C ALA A 16 -5.14 -36.66 6.74
N ALA A 17 -6.21 -36.15 6.13
CA ALA A 17 -6.54 -34.74 5.99
C ALA A 17 -5.44 -33.79 5.48
N ALA A 18 -5.37 -33.68 4.15
CA ALA A 18 -5.14 -32.38 3.53
C ALA A 18 -6.31 -31.46 3.88
N ALA A 19 -6.12 -30.51 4.78
CA ALA A 19 -6.84 -29.24 4.87
C ALA A 19 -6.48 -28.60 6.21
N LEU A 20 -5.58 -27.63 6.19
CA LEU A 20 -5.52 -26.48 7.10
C LEU A 20 -4.33 -25.60 6.65
N VAL A 21 -4.30 -25.24 5.36
CA VAL A 21 -3.71 -23.95 5.00
C VAL A 21 -4.83 -22.94 5.23
N GLY A 22 -5.09 -22.68 6.52
CA GLY A 22 -5.82 -21.48 6.89
C GLY A 22 -4.95 -20.34 6.38
N ALA A 23 -5.36 -19.75 5.27
CA ALA A 23 -4.87 -18.45 4.89
C ALA A 23 -5.24 -17.53 6.05
N ALA A 24 -4.28 -17.35 6.97
CA ALA A 24 -4.22 -16.14 7.75
C ALA A 24 -4.02 -15.05 6.69
N ALA A 25 -5.13 -14.57 6.14
CA ALA A 25 -5.18 -13.22 5.63
C ALA A 25 -4.83 -12.38 6.84
N THR A 26 -3.55 -12.11 7.03
CA THR A 26 -3.12 -10.97 7.82
C THR A 26 -3.82 -9.82 7.12
N SER A 27 -4.91 -9.35 7.71
CA SER A 27 -5.50 -8.09 7.34
C SER A 27 -4.34 -7.11 7.36
N ALA A 28 -3.88 -6.70 6.17
CA ALA A 28 -3.04 -5.52 6.04
C ALA A 28 -3.81 -4.47 6.83
N SER A 29 -3.23 -4.09 7.97
CA SER A 29 -3.90 -3.17 8.88
C SER A 29 -3.83 -1.84 8.17
N ALA A 30 -4.96 -1.49 7.56
CA ALA A 30 -5.16 -0.23 6.89
C ALA A 30 -4.69 0.91 7.79
N THR A 31 -3.62 1.57 7.37
CA THR A 31 -2.99 2.64 8.14
C THR A 31 -3.67 3.93 7.75
N GLU A 32 -4.69 4.31 8.54
CA GLU A 32 -5.27 5.64 8.43
C GLU A 32 -4.36 6.66 9.12
N GLY A 33 -4.15 7.81 8.48
CA GLY A 33 -3.29 8.82 9.05
C GLY A 33 -3.14 10.07 8.22
N THR A 34 -2.43 11.04 8.79
CA THR A 34 -2.09 12.29 8.13
C THR A 34 -0.68 12.69 8.54
N TRP A 35 0.19 12.90 7.55
CA TRP A 35 1.60 13.25 7.76
C TRP A 35 1.96 14.51 6.99
N THR A 36 2.63 15.45 7.66
CA THR A 36 3.14 16.65 7.00
C THR A 36 4.38 16.30 6.19
N ILE A 37 4.38 16.69 4.92
CA ILE A 37 5.48 16.55 3.98
C ILE A 37 5.88 17.93 3.47
N SER A 38 7.18 18.21 3.42
CA SER A 38 7.69 19.55 3.12
C SER A 38 8.98 19.49 2.30
N SER A 39 9.05 20.36 1.29
CA SER A 39 10.29 20.73 0.63
C SER A 39 10.58 22.20 0.91
N GLY A 40 10.92 22.48 2.17
CA GLY A 40 11.09 23.83 2.70
C GLY A 40 9.79 24.49 3.14
N SER A 41 9.89 25.67 3.75
CA SER A 41 8.74 26.36 4.37
C SER A 41 7.67 26.84 3.39
N SER A 42 8.01 26.96 2.11
CA SER A 42 7.12 27.47 1.07
C SER A 42 6.39 26.40 0.28
N CYS A 43 6.80 25.13 0.39
CA CYS A 43 6.18 23.98 -0.27
C CYS A 43 5.88 22.91 0.77
N VAL A 44 4.62 22.85 1.21
CA VAL A 44 4.18 21.94 2.27
C VAL A 44 2.84 21.33 1.87
N ALA A 45 2.69 20.02 2.09
CA ALA A 45 1.43 19.31 1.92
C ALA A 45 1.20 18.35 3.09
N LEU A 46 -0.02 17.84 3.17
CA LEU A 46 -0.35 16.68 3.98
C LEU A 46 -0.45 15.46 3.05
N GLU A 47 0.23 14.39 3.42
CA GLU A 47 -0.14 13.05 2.99
C GLU A 47 -1.30 12.59 3.84
N LYS A 48 -2.38 12.14 3.22
CA LYS A 48 -3.58 11.66 3.92
C LYS A 48 -3.87 10.25 3.45
N ILE A 49 -4.11 9.35 4.38
CA ILE A 49 -4.51 7.98 4.10
C ILE A 49 -5.80 7.69 4.87
N GLN A 50 -6.79 7.14 4.18
CA GLN A 50 -8.06 6.77 4.77
C GLN A 50 -8.61 5.48 4.17
N LEU A 51 -9.46 4.81 4.93
CA LEU A 51 -10.20 3.64 4.47
C LEU A 51 -11.43 4.02 3.65
N GLN A 52 -11.58 3.42 2.47
CA GLN A 52 -12.81 3.48 1.68
C GLN A 52 -13.16 2.09 1.17
N GLY A 53 -14.37 1.60 1.49
CA GLY A 53 -14.80 0.27 1.05
C GLY A 53 -13.89 -0.89 1.49
N GLY A 54 -13.18 -0.73 2.61
CA GLY A 54 -12.26 -1.75 3.14
C GLY A 54 -10.85 -1.75 2.53
N HIS A 55 -10.50 -0.73 1.76
CA HIS A 55 -9.16 -0.55 1.20
C HIS A 55 -8.60 0.83 1.53
N ASP A 56 -7.27 0.92 1.58
CA ASP A 56 -6.57 2.19 1.77
C ASP A 56 -6.62 3.05 0.52
N TYR A 57 -6.76 4.34 0.73
CA TYR A 57 -6.66 5.36 -0.29
C TYR A 57 -5.79 6.50 0.21
N ILE A 58 -4.91 6.98 -0.65
CA ILE A 58 -3.99 8.08 -0.37
C ILE A 58 -4.41 9.35 -1.12
N ALA A 59 -4.14 10.51 -0.54
CA ALA A 59 -4.24 11.81 -1.21
C ALA A 59 -3.10 12.73 -0.77
N VAL A 60 -2.74 13.67 -1.65
CA VAL A 60 -1.84 14.79 -1.32
C VAL A 60 -2.66 16.07 -1.21
N ASP A 61 -2.52 16.78 -0.09
CA ASP A 61 -3.28 17.99 0.25
C ASP A 61 -2.33 19.17 0.48
N PRO A 62 -2.02 19.97 -0.56
CA PRO A 62 -1.14 21.13 -0.43
C PRO A 62 -1.66 22.14 0.61
N ILE A 63 -0.83 22.48 1.59
CA ILE A 63 -1.15 23.49 2.63
C ILE A 63 -0.30 24.76 2.50
N ALA A 64 0.85 24.68 1.83
CA ALA A 64 1.62 25.84 1.37
C ALA A 64 2.13 25.58 -0.05
N ASN A 65 1.73 26.46 -0.98
CA ASN A 65 2.00 26.32 -2.41
C ASN A 65 2.49 27.66 -3.00
N ALA A 66 3.72 28.04 -2.65
CA ALA A 66 4.37 29.17 -3.29
C ALA A 66 4.77 28.84 -4.75
N GLY A 67 5.21 29.85 -5.50
CA GLY A 67 5.73 29.64 -6.85
C GLY A 67 6.88 28.62 -6.87
N GLY A 68 6.81 27.66 -7.80
CA GLY A 68 7.83 26.61 -7.95
C GLY A 68 7.60 25.35 -7.12
N CYS A 69 6.48 25.24 -6.41
CA CYS A 69 6.09 23.98 -5.77
C CYS A 69 5.39 23.04 -6.75
N SER A 70 5.58 21.73 -6.55
CA SER A 70 4.79 20.70 -7.22
C SER A 70 4.49 19.54 -6.27
N PHE A 71 3.31 18.96 -6.41
CA PHE A 71 2.76 17.96 -5.52
C PHE A 71 2.22 16.78 -6.32
N GLY A 72 2.33 15.56 -5.81
CA GLY A 72 1.82 14.37 -6.49
C GLY A 72 1.80 13.14 -5.60
N VAL A 73 1.27 12.06 -6.14
CA VAL A 73 1.30 10.72 -5.52
C VAL A 73 2.17 9.83 -6.39
N TRP A 74 3.28 9.36 -5.84
CA TRP A 74 4.24 8.50 -6.52
C TRP A 74 3.95 7.04 -6.22
N ASN A 75 3.91 6.21 -7.25
CA ASN A 75 3.86 4.77 -7.12
C ASN A 75 5.27 4.21 -7.12
N VAL A 76 5.72 3.77 -5.95
CA VAL A 76 7.08 3.25 -5.73
C VAL A 76 7.28 1.93 -6.48
N ASN A 77 6.27 1.06 -6.48
CA ASN A 77 6.31 -0.24 -7.17
C ASN A 77 6.42 -0.07 -8.69
N ALA A 78 5.66 0.87 -9.26
CA ALA A 78 5.62 1.11 -10.70
C ALA A 78 6.66 2.12 -11.20
N GLY A 79 7.33 2.84 -10.31
CA GLY A 79 8.26 3.91 -10.67
C GLY A 79 7.61 5.02 -11.50
N SER A 80 6.36 5.37 -11.20
CA SER A 80 5.59 6.37 -11.97
C SER A 80 4.63 7.17 -11.10
N TRP A 81 4.16 8.31 -11.60
CA TRP A 81 3.15 9.12 -10.92
C TRP A 81 1.77 8.48 -11.04
N ALA A 82 1.16 8.14 -9.91
CA ALA A 82 -0.25 7.77 -9.86
C ALA A 82 -1.16 9.02 -9.97
N TYR A 83 -0.65 10.17 -9.52
CA TYR A 83 -1.26 11.48 -9.72
C TYR A 83 -0.18 12.56 -9.76
N GLY A 84 -0.34 13.55 -10.63
CA GLY A 84 0.58 14.69 -10.74
C GLY A 84 1.89 14.35 -11.48
N PRO A 85 2.97 15.13 -11.24
CA PRO A 85 3.05 16.26 -10.32
C PRO A 85 2.23 17.46 -10.84
N THR A 86 1.66 18.24 -9.93
CA THR A 86 0.87 19.44 -10.25
C THR A 86 1.29 20.61 -9.36
N SER A 87 1.18 21.84 -9.86
CA SER A 87 1.38 23.07 -9.09
C SER A 87 0.08 23.60 -8.48
N SER A 88 -1.00 22.82 -8.50
CA SER A 88 -2.27 23.17 -7.87
C SER A 88 -2.14 23.24 -6.35
N GLY A 89 -2.82 24.20 -5.72
CA GLY A 89 -2.98 24.28 -4.27
C GLY A 89 -4.18 23.49 -3.74
N ALA A 90 -4.86 22.74 -4.60
CA ALA A 90 -6.00 21.91 -4.23
C ALA A 90 -5.54 20.47 -3.94
N GLN A 91 -6.25 19.81 -3.02
CA GLN A 91 -6.08 18.39 -2.75
C GLN A 91 -6.24 17.56 -4.04
N SER A 92 -5.45 16.51 -4.17
CA SER A 92 -5.68 15.47 -5.19
C SER A 92 -7.00 14.73 -4.94
N PRO A 93 -7.53 14.03 -5.96
CA PRO A 93 -8.43 12.92 -5.74
C PRO A 93 -7.79 11.87 -4.81
N TRP A 94 -8.64 11.04 -4.21
CA TRP A 94 -8.21 9.84 -3.51
C TRP A 94 -7.77 8.78 -4.50
N ILE A 95 -6.56 8.25 -4.30
CA ILE A 95 -5.94 7.23 -5.15
C ILE A 95 -5.92 5.92 -4.37
N TYR A 96 -6.35 4.83 -5.02
CA TYR A 96 -6.35 3.51 -4.41
C TYR A 96 -4.94 3.06 -4.05
N ASP A 97 -4.74 2.72 -2.78
CA ASP A 97 -3.47 2.29 -2.18
C ASP A 97 -3.60 0.94 -1.48
N GLY A 98 -4.45 0.06 -2.03
CA GLY A 98 -4.68 -1.26 -1.48
C GLY A 98 -3.64 -2.30 -1.93
N PRO A 99 -3.92 -3.60 -1.71
CA PRO A 99 -2.97 -4.68 -1.98
C PRO A 99 -2.26 -4.60 -3.33
N GLY A 100 -0.92 -4.65 -3.29
CA GLY A 100 -0.06 -4.58 -4.48
C GLY A 100 0.33 -3.16 -4.90
N GLN A 101 -0.23 -2.13 -4.26
CA GLN A 101 0.26 -0.76 -4.37
C GLN A 101 1.29 -0.47 -3.28
N LEU A 102 2.13 0.53 -3.55
CA LEU A 102 3.05 1.12 -2.58
C LEU A 102 3.14 2.60 -2.96
N LEU A 103 2.22 3.40 -2.41
CA LEU A 103 2.09 4.80 -2.78
C LEU A 103 2.65 5.71 -1.67
N GLN A 104 3.12 6.88 -2.08
CA GLN A 104 3.53 7.96 -1.18
C GLN A 104 3.19 9.31 -1.80
N ALA A 105 2.78 10.27 -0.98
CA ALA A 105 2.63 11.65 -1.42
C ALA A 105 4.00 12.35 -1.42
N CYS A 106 4.25 13.17 -2.43
CA CYS A 106 5.51 13.86 -2.62
C CYS A 106 5.29 15.36 -2.82
N VAL A 107 6.24 16.15 -2.30
CA VAL A 107 6.36 17.58 -2.50
C VAL A 107 7.73 17.88 -3.09
N PHE A 108 7.77 18.67 -4.16
CA PHE A 108 8.99 19.26 -4.69
C PHE A 108 8.88 20.77 -4.65
N GLY A 109 10.00 21.40 -4.34
CA GLY A 109 10.16 22.84 -4.37
C GLY A 109 11.47 23.20 -5.09
N PRO A 110 11.82 24.48 -5.14
CA PRO A 110 13.01 24.96 -5.85
C PRO A 110 14.34 24.34 -5.38
N ASN A 111 14.38 23.83 -4.14
CA ASN A 111 15.59 23.34 -3.49
C ASN A 111 15.64 21.81 -3.32
N GLY A 112 14.67 21.07 -3.85
CA GLY A 112 14.63 19.60 -3.74
C GLY A 112 13.23 19.04 -3.57
N GLY A 113 13.15 17.77 -3.17
CA GLY A 113 11.88 17.08 -2.91
C GLY A 113 11.91 16.20 -1.68
N SER A 114 10.73 15.94 -1.15
CA SER A 114 10.49 15.04 -0.02
C SER A 114 9.19 14.27 -0.27
N CYS A 115 9.14 13.02 0.18
CA CYS A 115 7.94 12.21 0.15
C CYS A 115 7.61 11.74 1.58
N GLY A 116 6.34 11.47 1.81
CA GLY A 116 5.85 10.89 3.05
C GLY A 116 6.21 9.41 3.18
N PRO A 117 5.76 8.76 4.25
CA PRO A 117 5.88 7.32 4.37
C PRO A 117 5.17 6.63 3.19
N ALA A 118 5.83 5.63 2.62
CA ALA A 118 5.15 4.72 1.71
C ALA A 118 4.20 3.82 2.50
N ASN A 119 2.98 3.66 2.00
CA ASN A 119 1.95 2.78 2.56
C ASN A 119 1.74 1.57 1.66
#